data_AF-A0A1G2FUH1-F1
#
_entry.id   AF-A0A1G2FUH1-F1
#
_cell.length_a   1.000
_cell.length_b   1.000
_cell.length_c   1.000
_cell.angle_alpha   90.00
_cell.angle_beta   90.00
_cell.angle_gamma   90.00
#
_symmetry.space_group_name_H-M   'P 1'
#
loop_
_entity.id
_entity.type
_entity.pdbx_description
1 polymer ?
#
loop_
_entity_poly.entity_id
_entity_poly.type
_entity_poly.pdbx_seq_one_letter_code
_entity_poly.pdbx_strand_id
1 'polypeptide(L)'
;MLRRLMKIGRIRLALIGGVFLNTANSRVDLFLVGDDISRKKLMTFLADMEAEVGKEIEYAAMETKEFDYRFHMFDRFVRDILEKPHEKLLNKLKFV
;
A
#
# COMPACT_ATOMS: atom_id res chain seq x y z
N MET A 1 -6.76 -9.92 7.35
CA MET A 1 -5.90 -8.98 6.58
C MET A 1 -5.17 -7.96 7.47
N LEU A 2 -5.84 -6.96 8.06
CA LEU A 2 -5.19 -5.83 8.76
C LEU A 2 -4.22 -6.23 9.89
N ARG A 3 -4.57 -7.24 10.71
CA ARG A 3 -3.69 -7.76 11.78
C ARG A 3 -2.38 -8.35 11.25
N ARG A 4 -2.40 -8.98 10.07
CA ARG A 4 -1.19 -9.54 9.42
C ARG A 4 -0.31 -8.39 8.90
N LEU A 5 -0.95 -7.39 8.31
CA LEU A 5 -0.31 -6.19 7.78
C LEU A 5 0.42 -5.37 8.87
N MET A 6 -0.18 -5.21 10.05
CA MET A 6 0.47 -4.56 11.21
C MET A 6 1.68 -5.33 11.78
N LYS A 7 1.86 -6.62 11.46
CA LYS A 7 3.02 -7.41 11.90
C LYS A 7 4.24 -7.25 10.98
N ILE A 8 4.05 -6.65 9.80
CA ILE A 8 5.10 -6.46 8.79
C ILE A 8 6.07 -5.36 9.22
N GLY A 9 5.56 -4.28 9.82
CA GLY A 9 6.31 -3.13 10.30
C GLY A 9 5.41 -2.09 10.99
N ARG A 10 5.94 -0.88 11.22
CA ARG A 10 5.16 0.24 11.75
C ARG A 10 4.36 0.93 10.65
N ILE A 11 3.28 0.29 10.22
CA ILE A 11 2.43 0.82 9.14
C ILE A 11 1.59 2.00 9.62
N ARG A 12 1.63 3.09 8.83
CA ARG A 12 0.87 4.34 9.04
C ARG A 12 -0.18 4.57 7.96
N LEU A 13 0.03 4.10 6.74
CA LEU A 13 -0.97 4.10 5.67
C LEU A 13 -0.95 2.73 4.98
N ALA A 14 -2.12 2.19 4.68
CA ALA A 14 -2.28 1.03 3.82
C ALA A 14 -3.49 1.25 2.92
N LEU A 15 -3.26 1.28 1.61
CA LEU A 15 -4.29 1.42 0.58
C LEU A 15 -4.35 0.15 -0.25
N ILE A 16 -5.55 -0.23 -0.65
CA ILE A 16 -5.77 -1.26 -1.67
C ILE A 16 -6.43 -0.65 -2.89
N GLY A 17 -6.07 -1.16 -4.06
CA GLY A 17 -6.63 -0.76 -5.33
C GLY A 17 -6.67 -1.95 -6.29
N GLY A 18 -6.92 -1.63 -7.55
CA GLY A 18 -6.70 -2.55 -8.67
C GLY A 18 -7.48 -3.86 -8.53
N VAL A 19 -6.75 -4.96 -8.44
CA VAL A 19 -7.29 -6.32 -8.29
C VAL A 19 -8.23 -6.45 -7.09
N PHE A 20 -7.98 -5.74 -5.98
CA PHE A 20 -8.88 -5.81 -4.81
C PHE A 20 -10.21 -5.08 -4.99
N LEU A 21 -10.24 -4.09 -5.89
CA LEU A 21 -11.44 -3.30 -6.18
C LEU A 21 -12.07 -3.68 -7.52
N ASN A 22 -11.60 -4.77 -8.15
CA ASN A 22 -11.99 -5.17 -9.51
C ASN A 22 -11.91 -4.01 -10.54
N THR A 23 -10.91 -3.13 -10.38
CA THR A 23 -10.71 -1.99 -11.28
C THR A 23 -9.38 -2.15 -12.03
N ALA A 24 -9.39 -1.92 -13.35
CA ALA A 24 -8.17 -1.91 -14.14
C ALA A 24 -7.43 -0.56 -14.08
N ASN A 25 -8.04 0.47 -13.50
CA ASN A 25 -7.52 1.84 -13.49
C ASN A 25 -6.78 2.19 -12.18
N SER A 26 -6.13 1.23 -11.55
CA SER A 26 -5.27 1.49 -10.38
C SER A 26 -3.81 1.62 -10.80
N ARG A 27 -3.01 2.33 -9.98
CA ARG A 27 -1.55 2.40 -10.17
C ARG A 27 -0.81 1.25 -9.49
N VAL A 28 -1.37 0.74 -8.40
CA VAL A 28 -0.89 -0.42 -7.65
C VAL A 28 -2.10 -1.12 -7.01
N ASP A 29 -1.97 -2.42 -6.71
CA ASP A 29 -2.98 -3.17 -5.97
C ASP A 29 -2.82 -2.95 -4.45
N LEU A 30 -1.59 -2.82 -3.96
CA LEU A 30 -1.30 -2.56 -2.55
C LEU A 30 -0.28 -1.42 -2.38
N PHE A 31 -0.65 -0.38 -1.62
CA PHE A 31 0.27 0.70 -1.26
C PHE A 31 0.47 0.77 0.25
N LEU A 32 1.73 0.71 0.69
CA LEU A 32 2.11 0.74 2.11
C LEU A 32 3.02 1.93 2.42
N VAL A 33 2.68 2.67 3.48
CA VAL A 33 3.56 3.67 4.08
C VAL A 33 3.82 3.28 5.53
N GLY A 34 5.08 3.10 5.88
CA GLY A 34 5.46 2.75 7.23
C GLY A 34 6.96 2.53 7.39
N ASP A 35 7.38 2.47 8.64
CA ASP A 35 8.80 2.34 8.99
C ASP A 35 9.11 0.90 9.44
N ASP A 36 10.37 0.48 9.35
CA ASP A 36 10.84 -0.86 9.70
C ASP A 36 10.03 -1.99 9.04
N ILE A 37 9.62 -1.79 7.78
CA ILE A 37 8.89 -2.80 7.00
C ILE A 37 9.84 -3.96 6.70
N SER A 38 9.56 -5.12 7.29
CA SER A 38 10.34 -6.33 7.02
C SER A 38 10.01 -6.88 5.64
N ARG A 39 10.98 -6.79 4.71
CA ARG A 39 10.85 -7.35 3.36
C ARG A 39 10.44 -8.81 3.36
N LYS A 40 11.03 -9.64 4.24
CA LYS A 40 10.69 -11.06 4.37
C LYS A 40 9.20 -11.25 4.71
N LYS A 41 8.70 -10.54 5.73
CA LYS A 41 7.29 -10.63 6.14
C LYS A 41 6.34 -10.09 5.07
N LEU A 42 6.74 -9.03 4.38
CA LEU A 42 5.96 -8.47 3.27
C LEU A 42 5.82 -9.47 2.12
N MET A 43 6.92 -10.10 1.70
CA MET A 43 6.86 -11.10 0.62
C MET A 43 6.00 -12.31 1.00
N THR A 44 6.09 -12.81 2.24
CA THR A 44 5.21 -13.89 2.71
C THR A 44 3.74 -13.45 2.71
N PHE A 45 3.46 -12.23 3.17
CA PHE A 45 2.11 -11.70 3.17
C PHE A 45 1.52 -11.57 1.76
N LEU A 46 2.32 -11.07 0.80
CA LEU A 46 1.94 -10.96 -0.60
C LEU A 46 1.67 -12.33 -1.22
N ALA A 47 2.58 -13.29 -1.04
CA ALA A 47 2.42 -14.64 -1.59
C ALA A 47 1.14 -15.33 -1.09
N ASP A 48 0.84 -15.19 0.21
CA ASP A 48 -0.41 -15.70 0.77
C ASP A 48 -1.65 -15.03 0.12
N MET A 49 -1.57 -13.72 -0.17
CA MET A 49 -2.67 -13.00 -0.81
C MET A 49 -2.81 -13.34 -2.29
N GLU A 50 -1.71 -13.52 -3.02
CA GLU A 50 -1.72 -13.96 -4.42
C GLU A 50 -2.33 -15.35 -4.54
N ALA A 51 -2.07 -16.24 -3.59
CA ALA A 51 -2.69 -17.57 -3.51
C ALA A 51 -4.20 -17.49 -3.22
N GLU A 52 -4.64 -16.55 -2.38
CA GLU A 52 -6.07 -16.34 -2.08
C GLU A 52 -6.83 -15.72 -3.28
N VAL A 53 -6.21 -14.79 -4.00
CA VAL A 53 -6.82 -14.03 -5.11
C VAL A 53 -6.67 -14.73 -6.45
N GLY A 54 -5.64 -15.57 -6.62
CA GLY A 54 -5.31 -16.24 -7.87
C GLY A 54 -4.71 -15.32 -8.94
N LYS A 55 -4.17 -14.16 -8.53
CA LYS A 55 -3.52 -13.17 -9.40
C LYS A 55 -2.30 -12.58 -8.71
N GLU A 56 -1.32 -12.15 -9.48
CA GLU A 56 -0.18 -11.37 -8.99
C GLU A 56 -0.65 -10.04 -8.41
N ILE A 57 0.04 -9.56 -7.37
CA ILE A 57 -0.29 -8.31 -6.68
C ILE A 57 0.81 -7.30 -6.96
N GLU A 58 0.47 -6.24 -7.69
CA GLU A 58 1.36 -5.09 -7.85
C GLU A 58 1.37 -4.26 -6.58
N TYR A 59 2.54 -4.08 -5.96
CA TYR A 59 2.65 -3.32 -4.71
C TYR A 59 3.73 -2.25 -4.76
N ALA A 60 3.55 -1.23 -3.93
CA ALA A 60 4.59 -0.28 -3.59
C ALA A 60 4.62 -0.04 -2.07
N ALA A 61 5.82 0.06 -1.52
CA ALA A 61 6.04 0.36 -0.12
C ALA A 61 7.14 1.41 0.02
N MET A 62 6.95 2.38 0.92
CA MET A 62 7.95 3.42 1.22
C MET A 62 7.92 3.82 2.69
N GLU A 63 9.04 4.39 3.15
CA GLU A 63 9.13 4.93 4.50
C GLU A 63 8.21 6.14 4.69
N THR A 64 7.81 6.39 5.93
CA THR A 64 6.91 7.53 6.23
C THR A 64 7.51 8.85 5.78
N LYS A 65 8.81 9.06 6.00
CA LYS A 65 9.50 10.30 5.62
C LYS A 65 9.56 10.50 4.11
N GLU A 66 9.81 9.44 3.36
CA GLU A 66 9.81 9.50 1.90
C GLU A 66 8.43 9.86 1.37
N PHE A 67 7.38 9.20 1.87
CA PHE A 67 6.01 9.50 1.49
C PHE A 67 5.64 10.95 1.80
N ASP A 68 5.96 11.43 3.00
CA ASP A 68 5.68 12.80 3.43
C ASP A 68 6.34 13.81 2.49
N TYR A 69 7.62 13.61 2.17
CA TYR A 69 8.33 14.46 1.21
C TYR A 69 7.67 14.42 -0.18
N ARG A 70 7.40 13.23 -0.72
CA ARG A 70 6.84 13.05 -2.06
C ARG A 70 5.41 13.61 -2.17
N PHE A 71 4.61 13.47 -1.12
CA PHE A 71 3.27 14.04 -1.04
C PHE A 71 3.31 15.57 -1.12
N HIS A 72 4.16 16.21 -0.31
CA HIS A 72 4.30 17.67 -0.28
C HIS A 72 4.94 18.24 -1.57
N MET A 73 5.79 17.47 -2.23
CA MET A 73 6.39 17.83 -3.52
C MET A 73 5.50 17.47 -4.73
N PHE A 74 4.25 17.06 -4.51
CA PHE A 74 3.31 16.71 -5.58
C PHE A 74 3.87 15.64 -6.53
N ASP A 75 4.59 14.66 -5.99
CA ASP A 75 5.11 13.53 -6.76
C ASP A 75 3.98 12.84 -7.53
N ARG A 76 4.18 12.68 -8.85
CA ARG A 76 3.15 12.14 -9.76
C ARG A 76 2.70 10.74 -9.35
N PHE A 77 3.61 9.88 -8.91
CA PHE A 77 3.27 8.50 -8.55
C PHE A 77 2.40 8.46 -7.29
N VAL A 78 2.77 9.23 -6.26
CA VAL A 78 1.97 9.35 -5.03
C VAL A 78 0.59 9.96 -5.34
N ARG A 79 0.54 11.01 -6.15
CA ARG A 79 -0.71 11.64 -6.59
C ARG A 79 -1.61 10.66 -7.33
N ASP A 80 -1.07 9.95 -8.31
CA ASP A 80 -1.82 8.95 -9.09
C ASP A 80 -2.45 7.88 -8.20
N ILE A 81 -1.72 7.38 -7.18
CA ILE A 81 -2.26 6.39 -6.24
C ILE A 81 -3.43 6.96 -5.44
N LEU A 82 -3.30 8.20 -4.95
CA LEU A 82 -4.30 8.85 -4.10
C LEU A 82 -5.51 9.38 -4.88
N GLU A 83 -5.38 9.64 -6.18
CA GLU A 83 -6.48 10.14 -7.01
C GLU A 83 -7.26 9.02 -7.68
N LYS A 84 -6.61 7.89 -7.98
CA LYS A 84 -7.26 6.71 -8.55
C LYS A 84 -8.10 5.96 -7.51
N PRO A 85 -9.07 5.13 -7.94
CA PRO A 85 -9.91 4.36 -7.03
C PRO A 85 -9.06 3.49 -6.09
N HIS A 86 -9.16 3.77 -4.80
CA HIS A 86 -8.48 3.06 -3.74
C HIS A 86 -9.35 3.02 -2.48
N GLU A 87 -9.14 2.01 -1.63
CA GLU A 87 -9.76 1.90 -0.31
C GLU A 87 -8.68 1.97 0.78
N LYS A 88 -8.95 2.72 1.84
CA LYS A 88 -8.05 2.92 2.97
C LYS A 88 -8.26 1.80 4.00
N LEU A 89 -7.39 0.80 4.02
CA LEU A 89 -7.38 -0.24 5.06
C LEU A 89 -6.86 0.28 6.41
N LEU A 90 -5.92 1.23 6.35
CA LEU A 90 -5.35 1.90 7.51
C LEU A 90 -4.95 3.32 7.11
N ASN A 91 -5.30 4.29 7.94
CA ASN A 91 -4.78 5.64 7.81
C ASN A 91 -4.55 6.27 9.19
N LYS A 92 -3.28 6.49 9.52
CA LYS A 92 -2.79 7.19 10.72
C LYS A 92 -2.10 8.51 10.36
N LEU A 93 -2.17 8.92 9.10
CA LEU A 93 -1.67 10.21 8.62
C LEU A 93 -2.80 11.24 8.73
N LYS A 94 -2.45 12.49 9.04
CA LYS A 94 -3.45 13.55 9.30
C LYS A 94 -3.89 14.32 8.04
N PHE A 95 -3.25 14.05 6.90
CA PHE A 95 -3.32 14.85 5.68
C PHE A 95 -3.62 14.01 4.43
N VAL A 96 -3.86 12.71 4.61
CA VAL A 96 -4.23 11.75 3.56
C VAL A 96 -5.64 11.28 3.79
#